data_AF-A0A9E3DEY3-F1
#
_entry.id   AF-A0A9E3DEY3-F1
#
_cell.length_a   1.000
_cell.length_b   1.000
_cell.length_c   1.000
_cell.angle_alpha   90.00
_cell.angle_beta   90.00
_cell.angle_gamma   90.00
#
_symmetry.space_group_name_H-M   'P 1'
#
loop_
_entity.id
_entity.type
_entity.pdbx_description
1 polymer ?
#
loop_
_entity_poly.entity_id
_entity_poly.type
_entity_poly.pdbx_seq_one_letter_code
_entity_poly.pdbx_strand_id
1 'polypeptide(L)'
;MIGSNVISRQTSAALTDAAAQLLNAETENIQPAELERFKRTGSADSAPLPDFAAPTWPESVPIPKTARTARVSGASGTLDLVELALRQYSSYAPAWHLVAKLAKDQQLDDAQKHRWADLILKKCGSRHPDFAMEILDPMILSVADAQAQSNLWDTVFPIVQRRPDLAANVRMHQAAIWRKNNDLAKAGICYQDVIQHFINAGPFALPALRGAEEVLVQMNRKEHVLDLYAMAAKTVTPPEQTMASDIVHQSNWYKVREAYAHKLEEAGNSQEAAKVHQEDENPSQAAKGN
;
A
#
# COMPACT_ATOMS: atom_id res chain seq x y z
N MET A 1 22.21 -7.06 -26.53
CA MET A 1 21.45 -7.12 -25.26
C MET A 1 22.34 -6.64 -24.11
N ILE A 2 22.45 -5.32 -23.92
CA ILE A 2 22.98 -4.65 -22.72
C ILE A 2 22.21 -3.33 -22.67
N GLY A 3 21.31 -3.11 -21.70
CA GLY A 3 20.50 -1.89 -21.73
C GLY A 3 19.45 -1.67 -20.64
N SER A 4 19.51 -2.33 -19.48
CA SER A 4 18.44 -2.18 -18.47
C SER A 4 18.89 -1.67 -17.08
N ASN A 5 20.18 -1.33 -16.89
CA ASN A 5 20.70 -0.92 -15.57
C ASN A 5 20.97 0.60 -15.42
N VAL A 6 20.71 1.41 -16.44
CA VAL A 6 21.02 2.86 -16.39
C VAL A 6 19.84 3.68 -15.84
N ILE A 7 18.59 3.26 -16.12
CA ILE A 7 17.39 4.00 -15.71
C ILE A 7 17.16 3.93 -14.18
N SER A 8 17.51 2.81 -13.54
CA SER A 8 17.37 2.64 -12.08
C SER A 8 18.36 3.48 -11.26
N ARG A 9 19.49 3.92 -11.84
CA ARG A 9 20.46 4.77 -11.12
C ARG A 9 20.11 6.25 -11.22
N GLN A 10 19.45 6.66 -12.30
CA GLN A 10 19.02 8.05 -12.49
C GLN A 10 17.84 8.42 -11.58
N THR A 11 16.91 7.49 -11.33
CA THR A 11 15.79 7.73 -10.40
C THR A 11 16.23 7.81 -8.93
N SER A 12 17.25 7.04 -8.53
CA SER A 12 17.81 7.11 -7.17
C SER A 12 18.58 8.42 -6.92
N ALA A 13 19.26 8.97 -7.92
CA ALA A 13 19.96 10.25 -7.79
C ALA A 13 18.97 11.43 -7.69
N ALA A 14 17.91 11.42 -8.50
CA ALA A 14 16.89 12.46 -8.50
C ALA A 14 16.11 12.55 -7.17
N LEU A 15 15.84 11.41 -6.51
CA LEU A 15 15.20 11.39 -5.18
C LEU A 15 16.11 11.91 -4.07
N THR A 16 17.44 11.76 -4.21
CA THR A 16 18.40 12.23 -3.21
C THR A 16 18.56 13.76 -3.28
N ASP A 17 18.58 14.31 -4.50
CA ASP A 17 18.63 15.77 -4.71
C ASP A 17 17.33 16.47 -4.29
N ALA A 18 16.16 15.86 -4.52
CA ALA A 18 14.88 16.41 -4.06
C ALA A 18 14.77 16.45 -2.52
N ALA A 19 15.32 15.45 -1.83
CA ALA A 19 15.38 15.44 -0.37
C ALA A 19 16.35 16.51 0.18
N ALA A 20 17.49 16.74 -0.48
CA ALA A 20 18.42 17.80 -0.11
C ALA A 20 17.82 19.21 -0.34
N GLN A 21 17.03 19.40 -1.40
CA GLN A 21 16.36 20.68 -1.67
C GLN A 21 15.24 20.98 -0.68
N LEU A 22 14.51 19.96 -0.19
CA LEU A 22 13.49 20.15 0.85
C LEU A 22 14.10 20.54 2.21
N LEU A 23 15.23 19.95 2.58
CA LEU A 23 15.96 20.31 3.81
C LEU A 23 16.50 21.76 3.75
N ASN A 24 16.96 22.21 2.59
CA ASN A 24 17.43 23.59 2.42
C ASN A 24 16.25 24.59 2.39
N ALA A 25 15.11 24.22 1.81
CA ALA A 25 13.92 25.07 1.78
C ALA A 25 13.28 25.27 3.17
N GLU A 26 13.41 24.29 4.09
CA GLU A 26 12.98 24.46 5.49
C GLU A 26 13.88 25.42 6.27
N THR A 27 15.17 25.51 5.94
CA THR A 27 16.09 26.44 6.60
C THR A 27 15.94 27.89 6.15
N GLU A 28 15.44 28.14 4.94
CA GLU A 28 15.26 29.50 4.40
C GLU A 28 13.98 30.21 4.86
N ASN A 29 13.02 29.47 5.44
CA ASN A 29 11.73 30.03 5.89
C ASN A 29 11.66 30.32 7.40
N ILE A 30 12.78 30.16 8.12
CA ILE A 30 12.87 30.53 9.54
C ILE A 30 13.10 32.04 9.61
N GLN A 31 12.12 32.78 10.13
CA GLN A 31 12.21 34.22 10.34
C GLN A 31 13.49 34.55 11.17
N PRO A 32 14.32 35.52 10.78
CA PRO A 32 15.55 35.87 11.50
C PRO A 32 15.32 36.18 13.00
N ALA A 33 14.12 36.66 13.33
CA ALA A 33 13.69 36.94 14.69
C ALA A 33 13.54 35.68 15.57
N GLU A 34 13.22 34.51 14.98
CA GLU A 34 13.14 33.24 15.70
C GLU A 34 14.54 32.64 15.94
N LEU A 35 15.46 32.83 14.99
CA LEU A 35 16.87 32.46 15.15
C LEU A 35 17.54 33.26 16.29
N GLU A 36 17.19 34.54 16.43
CA GLU A 36 17.68 35.40 17.52
C GLU A 36 17.02 35.09 18.87
N ARG A 37 15.78 34.57 18.90
CA ARG A 37 15.17 34.02 20.12
C ARG A 37 15.90 32.76 20.62
N PHE A 38 16.31 31.88 19.71
CA PHE A 38 17.09 30.68 20.04
C PHE A 38 18.50 31.00 20.55
N LYS A 39 19.11 32.09 20.07
CA LYS A 39 20.42 32.55 20.57
C LYS A 39 20.32 33.25 21.93
N ARG A 40 19.20 33.92 22.24
CA ARG A 40 19.01 34.65 23.51
C ARG A 40 18.66 33.76 24.71
N THR A 41 18.16 32.54 24.49
CA THR A 41 17.96 31.57 25.59
C THR A 41 19.24 30.88 26.02
N GLY A 42 20.36 31.09 25.32
CA GLY A 42 21.71 30.70 25.75
C GLY A 42 22.41 31.73 26.65
N SER A 43 21.65 32.49 27.45
CA SER A 43 22.22 33.43 28.42
C SER A 43 22.82 32.68 29.61
N ALA A 44 24.07 33.02 29.94
CA ALA A 44 24.95 32.39 30.92
C ALA A 44 24.54 32.55 32.40
N ASP A 45 23.24 32.70 32.68
CA ASP A 45 22.65 32.74 34.03
C ASP A 45 21.91 31.44 34.36
N SER A 46 22.40 30.31 33.83
CA SER A 46 21.96 29.00 34.31
C SER A 46 22.55 28.83 35.71
N ALA A 47 21.70 28.88 36.74
CA ALA A 47 22.05 28.33 38.05
C ALA A 47 22.73 26.97 37.84
N PRO A 48 23.84 26.68 38.56
CA PRO A 48 24.57 25.43 38.38
C PRO A 48 23.55 24.28 38.41
N LEU A 49 23.50 23.51 37.33
CA LEU A 49 22.67 22.31 37.29
C LEU A 49 22.99 21.51 38.55
N PRO A 50 21.98 21.02 39.29
CA PRO A 50 22.24 20.15 40.43
C PRO A 50 23.18 19.05 39.93
N ASP A 51 24.23 18.79 40.70
CA ASP A 51 25.23 17.78 40.38
C ASP A 51 24.51 16.43 40.26
N PHE A 52 24.08 16.11 39.03
CA PHE A 52 23.54 14.83 38.68
C PHE A 52 24.74 13.91 38.65
N ALA A 53 25.15 13.45 39.84
CA ALA A 53 26.06 12.35 40.01
C ALA A 53 25.66 11.31 38.97
N ALA A 54 26.58 11.02 38.05
CA ALA A 54 26.33 10.12 36.92
C ALA A 54 25.56 8.91 37.47
N PRO A 55 24.45 8.50 36.85
CA PRO A 55 23.67 7.37 37.35
C PRO A 55 24.66 6.26 37.62
N THR A 56 24.78 5.87 38.89
CA THR A 56 25.71 4.84 39.33
C THR A 56 25.13 3.53 38.81
N TRP A 57 25.37 3.27 37.53
CA TRP A 57 25.16 1.97 36.95
C TRP A 57 25.95 1.01 37.84
N PRO A 58 25.29 0.01 38.44
CA PRO A 58 26.00 -0.93 39.29
C PRO A 58 27.17 -1.49 38.48
N GLU A 59 28.38 -1.33 39.02
CA GLU A 59 29.66 -1.68 38.38
C GLU A 59 29.70 -3.15 37.94
N SER A 60 28.80 -3.96 38.49
CA SER A 60 28.41 -5.25 37.95
C SER A 60 26.94 -5.53 38.23
N VAL A 61 26.15 -5.73 37.18
CA VAL A 61 24.88 -6.46 37.34
C VAL A 61 25.27 -7.92 37.59
N PRO A 62 24.88 -8.53 38.73
CA PRO A 62 25.22 -9.92 39.00
C PRO A 62 24.65 -10.79 37.89
N ILE A 63 25.55 -11.33 37.04
CA ILE A 63 25.16 -12.24 35.97
C ILE A 63 24.69 -13.52 36.66
N PRO A 64 23.40 -13.90 36.54
CA PRO A 64 22.93 -15.13 37.16
C PRO A 64 23.75 -16.31 36.62
N LYS A 65 24.39 -17.07 37.52
CA LYS A 65 25.22 -18.26 37.22
C LYS A 65 24.41 -19.48 36.76
N THR A 66 23.14 -19.31 36.42
CA THR A 66 22.39 -20.38 35.79
C THR A 66 22.89 -20.52 34.35
N ALA A 67 23.25 -21.74 33.96
CA ALA A 67 23.67 -22.04 32.60
C ALA A 67 22.57 -21.57 31.64
N ARG A 68 22.77 -20.40 31.02
CA ARG A 68 21.88 -19.91 29.97
C ARG A 68 22.00 -20.91 28.83
N THR A 69 20.96 -21.71 28.63
CA THR A 69 20.83 -22.54 27.43
C THR A 69 21.13 -21.65 26.23
N ALA A 70 22.10 -22.06 25.41
CA ALA A 70 22.45 -21.31 24.22
C ALA A 70 21.19 -21.09 23.41
N ARG A 71 20.95 -19.84 22.98
CA ARG A 71 19.77 -19.53 22.17
C ARG A 71 19.86 -20.34 20.88
N VAL A 72 18.73 -20.91 20.47
CA VAL A 72 18.63 -21.57 19.16
C VAL A 72 19.00 -20.53 18.10
N SER A 73 19.98 -20.83 17.25
CA SER A 73 20.36 -19.94 16.16
C SER A 73 19.39 -20.07 15.00
N GLY A 74 19.21 -19.00 14.21
CA GLY A 74 18.37 -19.00 13.02
C GLY A 74 16.92 -18.56 13.29
N ALA A 75 16.03 -18.81 12.31
CA ALA A 75 14.68 -18.26 12.29
C ALA A 75 13.86 -18.60 13.54
N SER A 76 13.97 -19.83 14.07
CA SER A 76 13.24 -20.24 15.27
C SER A 76 13.61 -19.39 16.49
N GLY A 77 14.91 -19.19 16.77
CA GLY A 77 15.33 -18.37 17.91
C GLY A 77 15.04 -16.88 17.70
N THR A 78 15.03 -16.41 16.45
CA THR A 78 14.56 -15.06 16.12
C THR A 78 13.07 -14.91 16.46
N LEU A 79 12.23 -15.88 16.08
CA LEU A 79 10.81 -15.87 16.41
C LEU A 79 10.55 -15.95 17.91
N ASP A 80 11.32 -16.74 18.66
CA ASP A 80 11.21 -16.81 20.13
C ASP A 80 11.50 -15.43 20.76
N LEU A 81 12.52 -14.73 20.26
CA LEU A 81 12.85 -13.38 20.73
C LEU A 81 11.76 -12.37 20.37
N VAL A 82 11.21 -12.45 19.15
CA VAL A 82 10.08 -11.63 18.71
C VAL A 82 8.86 -11.87 19.60
N GLU A 83 8.55 -13.12 19.91
CA GLU A 83 7.42 -13.46 20.78
C GLU A 83 7.60 -12.87 22.18
N LEU A 84 8.81 -12.96 22.77
CA LEU A 84 9.10 -12.33 24.05
C LEU A 84 8.93 -10.80 24.00
N ALA A 85 9.39 -10.15 22.93
CA ALA A 85 9.22 -8.71 22.74
C ALA A 85 7.74 -8.32 22.64
N LEU A 86 6.95 -9.07 21.87
CA LEU A 86 5.52 -8.80 21.67
C LEU A 86 4.66 -9.12 22.90
N ARG A 87 5.10 -10.06 23.76
CA ARG A 87 4.47 -10.29 25.07
C ARG A 87 4.63 -9.09 25.99
N GLN A 88 5.79 -8.45 25.96
CA GLN A 88 6.04 -7.24 26.74
C GLN A 88 5.36 -6.00 26.12
N TYR A 89 5.45 -5.87 24.79
CA TYR A 89 4.95 -4.72 24.04
C TYR A 89 4.31 -5.19 22.73
N SER A 90 3.00 -5.46 22.74
CA SER A 90 2.30 -6.02 21.57
C SER A 90 2.24 -5.07 20.36
N SER A 91 2.43 -3.78 20.59
CA SER A 91 2.48 -2.74 19.56
C SER A 91 3.88 -2.47 19.01
N TYR A 92 4.90 -3.27 19.38
CA TYR A 92 6.26 -3.08 18.91
C TYR A 92 6.37 -3.47 17.42
N ALA A 93 6.13 -2.51 16.52
CA ALA A 93 6.09 -2.71 15.08
C ALA A 93 7.35 -3.39 14.50
N PRO A 94 8.59 -3.05 14.92
CA PRO A 94 9.79 -3.72 14.39
C PRO A 94 9.80 -5.25 14.58
N ALA A 95 9.18 -5.76 15.65
CA ALA A 95 9.03 -7.20 15.85
C ALA A 95 8.12 -7.83 14.79
N TRP A 96 6.98 -7.20 14.49
CA TRP A 96 6.05 -7.67 13.47
C TRP A 96 6.68 -7.62 12.06
N HIS A 97 7.36 -6.52 11.71
CA HIS A 97 8.05 -6.43 10.42
C HIS A 97 9.17 -7.46 10.28
N LEU A 98 9.80 -7.87 11.39
CA LEU A 98 10.77 -8.97 11.36
C LEU A 98 10.10 -10.30 10.99
N VAL A 99 8.90 -10.59 11.52
CA VAL A 99 8.14 -11.79 11.11
C VAL A 99 7.78 -11.72 9.62
N ALA A 100 7.26 -10.57 9.16
CA ALA A 100 6.93 -10.33 7.76
C ALA A 100 8.15 -10.54 6.84
N LYS A 101 9.32 -10.04 7.25
CA LYS A 101 10.59 -10.25 6.55
C LYS A 101 10.98 -11.73 6.49
N LEU A 102 10.94 -12.44 7.62
CA LEU A 102 11.25 -13.87 7.66
C LEU A 102 10.32 -14.67 6.73
N ALA A 103 9.04 -14.30 6.66
CA ALA A 103 8.09 -14.92 5.76
C ALA A 103 8.44 -14.69 4.28
N LYS A 104 8.75 -13.43 3.92
CA LYS A 104 9.20 -13.05 2.58
C LYS A 104 10.46 -13.79 2.16
N ASP A 105 11.40 -13.95 3.09
CA ASP A 105 12.68 -14.64 2.89
C ASP A 105 12.52 -16.19 2.92
N GLN A 106 11.27 -16.70 2.94
CA GLN A 106 10.93 -18.13 2.99
C GLN A 106 11.55 -18.88 4.18
N GLN A 107 11.79 -18.17 5.28
CA GLN A 107 12.38 -18.74 6.50
C GLN A 107 11.31 -19.22 7.49
N LEU A 108 10.03 -19.01 7.17
CA LEU A 108 8.91 -19.52 7.95
C LEU A 108 8.29 -20.73 7.28
N ASP A 109 8.03 -21.77 8.06
CA ASP A 109 7.17 -22.87 7.65
C ASP A 109 5.68 -22.45 7.66
N ASP A 110 4.82 -23.29 7.09
CA ASP A 110 3.41 -22.96 6.97
C ASP A 110 2.68 -22.90 8.32
N ALA A 111 3.10 -23.70 9.31
CA ALA A 111 2.51 -23.67 10.65
C ALA A 111 2.83 -22.35 11.37
N GLN A 112 4.06 -21.86 11.20
CA GLN A 112 4.50 -20.56 11.70
C GLN A 112 3.74 -19.43 11.02
N LYS A 113 3.60 -19.45 9.69
CA LYS A 113 2.81 -18.43 8.95
C LYS A 113 1.37 -18.36 9.46
N HIS A 114 0.69 -19.51 9.59
CA HIS A 114 -0.68 -19.55 10.11
C HIS A 114 -0.77 -18.98 11.52
N ARG A 115 0.11 -19.42 12.43
CA ARG A 115 0.15 -18.92 13.81
C ARG A 115 0.33 -17.41 13.86
N TRP A 116 1.26 -16.85 13.09
CA TRP A 116 1.53 -15.42 13.10
C TRP A 116 0.43 -14.61 12.41
N ALA A 117 -0.16 -15.13 11.34
CA ALA A 117 -1.33 -14.54 10.69
C ALA A 117 -2.53 -14.45 11.66
N ASP A 118 -2.83 -15.53 12.38
CA ASP A 118 -3.90 -15.55 13.39
C ASP A 118 -3.64 -14.53 14.50
N LEU A 119 -2.38 -14.43 14.96
CA LEU A 119 -2.01 -13.49 16.01
C LEU A 119 -2.18 -12.03 15.56
N ILE A 120 -1.72 -11.66 14.37
CA ILE A 120 -1.85 -10.28 13.87
C ILE A 120 -3.31 -9.93 13.59
N LEU A 121 -4.10 -10.85 13.00
CA LEU A 121 -5.52 -10.62 12.76
C LEU A 121 -6.29 -10.44 14.06
N LYS A 122 -6.00 -11.26 15.08
CA LYS A 122 -6.62 -11.15 16.40
C LYS A 122 -6.30 -9.83 17.11
N LYS A 123 -5.09 -9.28 16.91
CA LYS A 123 -4.63 -8.06 17.60
C LYS A 123 -4.95 -6.78 16.85
N CYS A 124 -4.81 -6.79 15.53
CA CYS A 124 -4.84 -5.60 14.68
C CYS A 124 -5.94 -5.63 13.62
N GLY A 125 -6.46 -6.80 13.23
CA GLY A 125 -7.30 -6.95 12.03
C GLY A 125 -8.48 -5.98 11.94
N SER A 126 -9.19 -5.70 13.04
CA SER A 126 -10.35 -4.79 13.03
C SER A 126 -10.02 -3.32 13.30
N ARG A 127 -8.98 -3.03 14.07
CA ARG A 127 -8.64 -1.67 14.53
C ARG A 127 -7.59 -0.98 13.66
N HIS A 128 -6.64 -1.77 13.16
CA HIS A 128 -5.49 -1.34 12.36
C HIS A 128 -5.32 -2.30 11.17
N PRO A 129 -6.31 -2.37 10.27
CA PRO A 129 -6.31 -3.31 9.14
C PRO A 129 -5.18 -3.03 8.14
N ASP A 130 -4.73 -1.79 8.03
CA ASP A 130 -3.57 -1.35 7.24
C ASP A 130 -2.28 -2.00 7.74
N PHE A 131 -2.02 -1.91 9.03
CA PHE A 131 -0.86 -2.55 9.65
C PHE A 131 -0.96 -4.08 9.55
N ALA A 132 -2.15 -4.64 9.76
CA ALA A 132 -2.34 -6.08 9.60
C ALA A 132 -2.02 -6.55 8.17
N MET A 133 -2.50 -5.82 7.16
CA MET A 133 -2.20 -6.10 5.75
C MET A 133 -0.70 -6.01 5.46
N GLU A 134 -0.01 -4.98 5.95
CA GLU A 134 1.44 -4.84 5.74
C GLU A 134 2.25 -6.07 6.22
N ILE A 135 1.81 -6.70 7.30
CA ILE A 135 2.43 -7.90 7.85
C ILE A 135 1.98 -9.18 7.12
N LEU A 136 0.70 -9.27 6.75
CA LEU A 136 0.12 -10.45 6.08
C LEU A 136 0.54 -10.57 4.62
N ASP A 137 0.67 -9.46 3.90
CA ASP A 137 1.03 -9.44 2.48
C ASP A 137 2.25 -10.33 2.16
N PRO A 138 3.44 -10.13 2.77
CA PRO A 138 4.60 -10.99 2.50
C PRO A 138 4.40 -12.44 2.96
N MET A 139 3.60 -12.70 4.00
CA MET A 139 3.29 -14.07 4.43
C MET A 139 2.48 -14.81 3.37
N ILE A 140 1.40 -14.19 2.89
CA ILE A 140 0.53 -14.78 1.88
C ILE A 140 1.29 -14.88 0.56
N LEU A 141 2.02 -13.84 0.15
CA LEU A 141 2.81 -13.83 -1.08
C LEU A 141 3.92 -14.90 -1.12
N SER A 142 4.38 -15.38 0.04
CA SER A 142 5.37 -16.46 0.13
C SER A 142 4.80 -17.87 -0.10
N VAL A 143 3.48 -18.03 -0.15
CA VAL A 143 2.83 -19.32 -0.41
C VAL A 143 2.92 -19.67 -1.90
N ALA A 144 3.47 -20.85 -2.22
CA ALA A 144 3.76 -21.23 -3.61
C ALA A 144 2.51 -21.67 -4.39
N ASP A 145 1.57 -22.36 -3.75
CA ASP A 145 0.35 -22.82 -4.39
C ASP A 145 -0.65 -21.66 -4.58
N ALA A 146 -1.07 -21.46 -5.83
CA ALA A 146 -1.93 -20.36 -6.22
C ALA A 146 -3.30 -20.40 -5.54
N GLN A 147 -3.88 -21.60 -5.41
CA GLN A 147 -5.19 -21.77 -4.81
C GLN A 147 -5.14 -21.57 -3.30
N ALA A 148 -4.14 -22.14 -2.62
CA ALA A 148 -3.91 -21.90 -1.19
C ALA A 148 -3.68 -20.41 -0.91
N GLN A 149 -2.88 -19.74 -1.75
CA GLN A 149 -2.63 -18.31 -1.65
C GLN A 149 -3.92 -17.48 -1.82
N SER A 150 -4.76 -17.82 -2.81
CA SER A 150 -6.07 -17.17 -2.98
C SER A 150 -7.00 -17.41 -1.78
N ASN A 151 -7.02 -18.62 -1.21
CA ASN A 151 -7.86 -18.95 -0.06
C ASN A 151 -7.46 -18.13 1.18
N LEU A 152 -6.17 -17.87 1.37
CA LEU A 152 -5.69 -16.98 2.43
C LEU A 152 -6.18 -15.55 2.23
N TRP A 153 -6.15 -15.04 1.00
CA TRP A 153 -6.73 -13.74 0.67
C TRP A 153 -8.23 -13.69 0.92
N ASP A 154 -8.97 -14.75 0.59
CA ASP A 154 -10.41 -14.85 0.87
C ASP A 154 -10.70 -14.87 2.38
N THR A 155 -9.75 -15.34 3.20
CA THR A 155 -9.87 -15.27 4.67
C THR A 155 -9.65 -13.85 5.21
N VAL A 156 -8.76 -13.08 4.57
CA VAL A 156 -8.46 -11.70 4.97
C VAL A 156 -9.52 -10.71 4.46
N PHE A 157 -10.10 -10.96 3.29
CA PHE A 157 -11.02 -10.04 2.61
C PHE A 157 -12.19 -9.56 3.49
N PRO A 158 -12.93 -10.41 4.23
CA PRO A 158 -14.04 -9.96 5.08
C PRO A 158 -13.60 -9.02 6.20
N ILE A 159 -12.35 -9.13 6.65
CA ILE A 159 -11.78 -8.33 7.74
C ILE A 159 -11.52 -6.90 7.26
N VAL A 160 -11.01 -6.77 6.03
CA VAL A 160 -10.68 -5.48 5.42
C VAL A 160 -11.83 -4.88 4.59
N GLN A 161 -12.97 -5.57 4.47
CA GLN A 161 -14.09 -5.15 3.62
C GLN A 161 -14.63 -3.75 3.97
N ARG A 162 -14.54 -3.33 5.23
CA ARG A 162 -14.92 -1.97 5.68
C ARG A 162 -13.98 -0.86 5.19
N ARG A 163 -12.83 -1.23 4.64
CA ARG A 163 -11.83 -0.38 4.02
C ARG A 163 -11.76 -0.72 2.53
N PRO A 164 -12.59 -0.06 1.69
CA PRO A 164 -12.71 -0.38 0.27
C PRO A 164 -11.37 -0.39 -0.47
N ASP A 165 -10.43 0.46 -0.06
CA ASP A 165 -9.07 0.53 -0.59
C ASP A 165 -8.28 -0.76 -0.34
N LEU A 166 -8.34 -1.29 0.89
CA LEU A 166 -7.67 -2.55 1.23
C LEU A 166 -8.37 -3.76 0.62
N ALA A 167 -9.71 -3.74 0.55
CA ALA A 167 -10.49 -4.78 -0.12
C ALA A 167 -10.16 -4.87 -1.62
N ALA A 168 -10.03 -3.72 -2.30
CA ALA A 168 -9.55 -3.65 -3.67
C ALA A 168 -8.13 -4.20 -3.81
N ASN A 169 -7.22 -3.85 -2.89
CA ASN A 169 -5.85 -4.37 -2.90
C ASN A 169 -5.81 -5.91 -2.83
N VAL A 170 -6.62 -6.52 -1.95
CA VAL A 170 -6.75 -7.99 -1.85
C VAL A 170 -7.20 -8.60 -3.18
N ARG A 171 -8.22 -8.03 -3.84
CA ARG A 171 -8.69 -8.51 -5.15
C ARG A 171 -7.63 -8.33 -6.24
N MET A 172 -6.86 -7.25 -6.21
CA MET A 172 -5.75 -7.03 -7.14
C MET A 172 -4.64 -8.07 -6.94
N HIS A 173 -4.33 -8.44 -5.70
CA HIS A 173 -3.40 -9.56 -5.43
C HIS A 173 -3.93 -10.89 -5.97
N GLN A 174 -5.18 -11.23 -5.71
CA GLN A 174 -5.80 -12.44 -6.25
C GLN A 174 -5.78 -12.46 -7.79
N ALA A 175 -6.10 -11.34 -8.45
CA ALA A 175 -6.03 -11.22 -9.90
C ALA A 175 -4.62 -11.49 -10.44
N ALA A 176 -3.59 -10.92 -9.80
CA ALA A 176 -2.19 -11.14 -10.18
C ALA A 176 -1.76 -12.61 -10.03
N ILE A 177 -2.22 -13.29 -8.99
CA ILE A 177 -1.97 -14.71 -8.75
C ILE A 177 -2.58 -15.55 -9.86
N TRP A 178 -3.86 -15.34 -10.16
CA TRP A 178 -4.56 -16.11 -11.19
C TRP A 178 -3.98 -15.87 -12.57
N ARG A 179 -3.62 -14.63 -12.89
CA ARG A 179 -2.96 -14.28 -14.14
C ARG A 179 -1.60 -14.94 -14.28
N LYS A 180 -0.77 -14.96 -13.22
CA LYS A 180 0.54 -15.63 -13.23
C LYS A 180 0.41 -17.14 -13.48
N ASN A 181 -0.71 -17.73 -13.08
CA ASN A 181 -1.02 -19.15 -13.28
C ASN A 181 -1.87 -19.43 -14.54
N ASN A 182 -2.00 -18.44 -15.44
CA ASN A 182 -2.76 -18.55 -16.69
C ASN A 182 -4.26 -18.89 -16.51
N ASP A 183 -4.83 -18.68 -15.31
CA ASP A 183 -6.27 -18.79 -15.04
C ASP A 183 -6.92 -17.42 -15.29
N LEU A 184 -7.05 -17.09 -16.58
CA LEU A 184 -7.55 -15.79 -17.02
C LEU A 184 -9.00 -15.53 -16.58
N ALA A 185 -9.81 -16.58 -16.47
CA ALA A 185 -11.20 -16.46 -16.04
C ALA A 185 -11.29 -15.96 -14.60
N LYS A 186 -10.54 -16.58 -13.66
CA LYS A 186 -10.51 -16.12 -12.27
C LYS A 186 -9.86 -14.74 -12.13
N ALA A 187 -8.82 -14.45 -12.90
CA ALA A 187 -8.20 -13.13 -12.90
C ALA A 187 -9.21 -12.04 -13.33
N GLY A 188 -9.98 -12.30 -14.40
CA GLY A 188 -11.04 -11.43 -14.88
C GLY A 188 -12.12 -11.16 -13.83
N ILE A 189 -12.57 -12.20 -13.11
CA ILE A 189 -13.53 -12.05 -12.00
C ILE A 189 -12.98 -11.13 -10.91
N CYS A 190 -11.71 -11.28 -10.51
CA CYS A 190 -11.12 -10.41 -9.50
C CYS A 190 -11.01 -8.95 -9.95
N TYR A 191 -10.64 -8.68 -11.21
CA TYR A 191 -10.64 -7.32 -11.73
C TYR A 191 -12.04 -6.72 -11.83
N GLN A 192 -13.02 -7.52 -12.26
CA GLN A 192 -14.41 -7.11 -12.33
C GLN A 192 -14.97 -6.76 -10.95
N ASP A 193 -14.64 -7.54 -9.92
CA ASP A 193 -15.00 -7.24 -8.53
C ASP A 193 -14.51 -5.84 -8.10
N VAL A 194 -13.28 -5.47 -8.46
CA VAL A 194 -12.73 -4.13 -8.18
C VAL A 194 -13.50 -3.05 -8.93
N ILE A 195 -13.77 -3.26 -10.22
CA ILE A 195 -14.48 -2.27 -11.07
C ILE A 195 -15.94 -2.08 -10.61
N GLN A 196 -16.60 -3.13 -10.14
CA GLN A 196 -18.00 -3.05 -9.75
C GLN A 196 -18.20 -2.50 -8.33
N HIS A 197 -17.34 -2.88 -7.39
CA HIS A 197 -17.56 -2.61 -5.97
C HIS A 197 -16.59 -1.59 -5.38
N PHE A 198 -15.43 -1.40 -6.00
CA PHE A 198 -14.31 -0.64 -5.42
C PHE A 198 -13.68 0.37 -6.39
N ILE A 199 -14.37 0.75 -7.46
CA ILE A 199 -13.82 1.66 -8.49
C ILE A 199 -13.48 3.05 -7.94
N ASN A 200 -14.20 3.50 -6.91
CA ASN A 200 -13.92 4.77 -6.25
C ASN A 200 -12.88 4.64 -5.12
N ALA A 201 -12.34 3.44 -4.88
CA ALA A 201 -11.47 3.16 -3.75
C ALA A 201 -9.99 3.11 -4.17
N GLY A 202 -9.19 4.03 -3.63
CA GLY A 202 -7.75 4.04 -3.80
C GLY A 202 -7.29 4.14 -5.27
N PRO A 203 -6.03 3.78 -5.56
CA PRO A 203 -5.43 3.92 -6.89
C PRO A 203 -5.72 2.76 -7.86
N PHE A 204 -6.71 1.91 -7.57
CA PHE A 204 -6.85 0.60 -8.24
C PHE A 204 -7.74 0.58 -9.49
N ALA A 205 -8.55 1.63 -9.74
CA ALA A 205 -9.52 1.66 -10.84
C ALA A 205 -8.89 1.42 -12.22
N LEU A 206 -7.89 2.22 -12.59
CA LEU A 206 -7.21 2.10 -13.88
C LEU A 206 -6.39 0.80 -14.00
N PRO A 207 -5.58 0.39 -13.00
CA PRO A 207 -4.92 -0.91 -13.02
C PRO A 207 -5.89 -2.08 -13.20
N ALA A 208 -7.06 -2.05 -12.55
CA ALA A 208 -8.07 -3.10 -12.69
C ALA A 208 -8.68 -3.12 -14.10
N LEU A 209 -9.00 -1.96 -14.67
CA LEU A 209 -9.52 -1.86 -16.05
C LEU A 209 -8.52 -2.39 -17.08
N ARG A 210 -7.26 -1.97 -16.99
CA ARG A 210 -6.20 -2.46 -17.89
C ARG A 210 -5.98 -3.95 -17.74
N GLY A 211 -5.97 -4.46 -16.49
CA GLY A 211 -5.86 -5.88 -16.22
C GLY A 211 -7.02 -6.69 -16.82
N ALA A 212 -8.26 -6.20 -16.70
CA ALA A 212 -9.44 -6.82 -17.29
C ALA A 212 -9.43 -6.76 -18.83
N GLU A 213 -9.02 -5.65 -19.43
CA GLU A 213 -8.83 -5.53 -20.89
C GLU A 213 -7.81 -6.57 -21.39
N GLU A 214 -6.64 -6.65 -20.75
CA GLU A 214 -5.60 -7.59 -21.13
C GLU A 214 -6.07 -9.05 -21.02
N VAL A 215 -6.88 -9.38 -20.01
CA VAL A 215 -7.54 -10.69 -19.87
C VAL A 215 -8.52 -10.94 -21.01
N LEU A 216 -9.39 -9.98 -21.34
CA LEU A 216 -10.35 -10.11 -22.45
C LEU A 216 -9.65 -10.32 -23.79
N VAL A 217 -8.60 -9.55 -24.06
CA VAL A 217 -7.80 -9.69 -25.29
C VAL A 217 -7.17 -11.07 -25.37
N GLN A 218 -6.54 -11.56 -24.29
CA GLN A 218 -5.95 -12.90 -24.25
C GLN A 218 -6.99 -14.03 -24.40
N MET A 219 -8.23 -13.79 -23.98
CA MET A 219 -9.35 -14.71 -24.17
C MET A 219 -10.03 -14.59 -25.56
N ASN A 220 -9.47 -13.79 -26.49
CA ASN A 220 -10.06 -13.47 -27.79
C ASN A 220 -11.47 -12.84 -27.70
N ARG A 221 -11.70 -12.01 -26.68
CA ARG A 221 -12.96 -11.30 -26.39
C ARG A 221 -12.81 -9.78 -26.46
N LYS A 222 -12.03 -9.32 -27.45
CA LYS A 222 -11.70 -7.89 -27.61
C LYS A 222 -12.92 -7.01 -27.85
N GLU A 223 -13.98 -7.58 -28.41
CA GLU A 223 -15.27 -6.93 -28.65
C GLU A 223 -15.93 -6.41 -27.38
N HIS A 224 -15.64 -7.03 -26.22
CA HIS A 224 -16.20 -6.63 -24.93
C HIS A 224 -15.37 -5.58 -24.19
N VAL A 225 -14.24 -5.14 -24.75
CA VAL A 225 -13.39 -4.12 -24.11
C VAL A 225 -14.14 -2.79 -24.02
N LEU A 226 -14.85 -2.38 -25.08
CA LEU A 226 -15.60 -1.13 -25.04
C LEU A 226 -16.74 -1.19 -24.02
N ASP A 227 -17.45 -2.32 -23.94
CA ASP A 227 -18.51 -2.54 -22.94
C ASP A 227 -18.00 -2.44 -21.51
N LEU A 228 -16.79 -2.98 -21.25
CA LEU A 228 -16.13 -2.93 -19.95
C LEU A 228 -15.87 -1.47 -19.52
N TYR A 229 -15.29 -0.66 -20.40
CA TYR A 229 -15.00 0.75 -20.10
C TYR A 229 -16.27 1.58 -19.98
N ALA A 230 -17.27 1.33 -20.83
CA ALA A 230 -18.57 1.99 -20.75
C ALA A 230 -19.28 1.70 -19.42
N MET A 231 -19.23 0.45 -18.95
CA MET A 231 -19.76 0.07 -17.63
C MET A 231 -19.03 0.79 -16.50
N ALA A 232 -17.70 0.77 -16.51
CA ALA A 232 -16.89 1.43 -15.49
C ALA A 232 -17.12 2.95 -15.44
N ALA A 233 -17.23 3.61 -16.59
CA ALA A 233 -17.53 5.04 -16.70
C ALA A 233 -18.92 5.40 -16.14
N LYS A 234 -19.87 4.47 -16.15
CA LYS A 234 -21.20 4.64 -15.53
C LYS A 234 -21.19 4.37 -14.03
N THR A 235 -20.36 3.45 -13.57
CA THR A 235 -20.29 3.05 -12.15
C THR A 235 -19.46 4.03 -11.31
N VAL A 236 -18.42 4.64 -11.89
CA VAL A 236 -17.55 5.57 -11.17
C VAL A 236 -18.31 6.84 -10.76
N THR A 237 -18.14 7.28 -9.50
CA THR A 237 -18.93 8.36 -8.91
C THR A 237 -18.29 9.72 -9.22
N PRO A 238 -19.04 10.70 -9.74
CA PRO A 238 -18.52 12.04 -9.99
C PRO A 238 -18.09 12.74 -8.69
N PRO A 239 -17.02 13.55 -8.72
CA PRO A 239 -16.61 14.35 -7.57
C PRO A 239 -17.66 15.43 -7.24
N GLU A 240 -17.62 15.95 -6.02
CA GLU A 240 -18.51 17.05 -5.61
C GLU A 240 -18.24 18.32 -6.42
N GLN A 241 -19.31 19.06 -6.71
CA GLN A 241 -19.26 20.28 -7.55
C GLN A 241 -18.41 21.41 -6.97
N THR A 242 -18.09 21.34 -5.68
CA THR A 242 -17.29 22.30 -4.93
C THR A 242 -15.78 22.03 -5.04
N MET A 243 -15.37 20.91 -5.62
CA MET A 243 -13.96 20.57 -5.78
C MET A 243 -13.27 21.43 -6.85
N ALA A 244 -12.03 21.82 -6.59
CA ALA A 244 -11.20 22.52 -7.55
C ALA A 244 -10.93 21.65 -8.79
N SER A 245 -10.84 22.26 -9.97
CA SER A 245 -10.63 21.57 -11.26
C SER A 245 -9.41 20.62 -11.24
N ASP A 246 -8.30 21.02 -10.63
CA ASP A 246 -7.10 20.17 -10.52
C ASP A 246 -7.35 18.88 -9.73
N ILE A 247 -8.22 18.91 -8.72
CA ILE A 247 -8.59 17.75 -7.91
C ILE A 247 -9.51 16.82 -8.72
N VAL A 248 -10.41 17.39 -9.52
CA VAL A 248 -11.30 16.62 -10.40
C VAL A 248 -10.48 15.78 -11.40
N HIS A 249 -9.47 16.36 -12.03
CA HIS A 249 -8.58 15.64 -12.97
C HIS A 249 -7.79 14.50 -12.31
N GLN A 250 -7.53 14.59 -11.01
CA GLN A 250 -6.85 13.53 -10.26
C GLN A 250 -7.79 12.41 -9.77
N SER A 251 -9.11 12.64 -9.81
CA SER A 251 -10.11 11.68 -9.36
C SER A 251 -10.16 10.42 -10.24
N ASN A 252 -10.64 9.31 -9.67
CA ASN A 252 -10.88 8.09 -10.44
C ASN A 252 -11.96 8.31 -11.51
N TRP A 253 -12.93 9.18 -11.25
CA TRP A 253 -14.00 9.52 -12.21
C TRP A 253 -13.44 10.05 -13.52
N TYR A 254 -12.63 11.12 -13.44
CA TYR A 254 -12.03 11.72 -14.63
C TYR A 254 -11.12 10.72 -15.35
N LYS A 255 -10.23 10.06 -14.61
CA LYS A 255 -9.27 9.09 -15.17
C LYS A 255 -9.94 7.91 -15.89
N VAL A 256 -11.03 7.37 -15.33
CA VAL A 256 -11.77 6.25 -15.94
C VAL A 256 -12.50 6.73 -17.20
N ARG A 257 -13.11 7.92 -17.16
CA ARG A 257 -13.85 8.48 -18.30
C ARG A 257 -12.94 8.92 -19.44
N GLU A 258 -11.79 9.51 -19.13
CA GLU A 258 -10.73 9.79 -20.10
C GLU A 258 -10.25 8.50 -20.78
N ALA A 259 -10.03 7.43 -20.00
CA ALA A 259 -9.66 6.13 -20.56
C ALA A 259 -10.78 5.54 -21.44
N TYR A 260 -12.05 5.73 -21.08
CA TYR A 260 -13.19 5.32 -21.91
C TYR A 260 -13.28 6.11 -23.22
N ALA A 261 -13.11 7.43 -23.18
CA ALA A 261 -13.09 8.29 -24.37
C ALA A 261 -11.99 7.86 -25.34
N HIS A 262 -10.78 7.57 -24.84
CA HIS A 262 -9.69 7.03 -25.66
C HIS A 262 -10.07 5.70 -26.33
N LYS A 263 -10.77 4.80 -25.62
CA LYS A 263 -11.26 3.53 -26.21
C LYS A 263 -12.35 3.73 -27.26
N LEU A 264 -13.20 4.74 -27.12
CA LEU A 264 -14.17 5.13 -28.16
C LEU A 264 -13.46 5.65 -29.41
N GLU A 265 -12.41 6.46 -29.27
CA GLU A 265 -11.61 6.94 -30.39
C GLU A 265 -10.89 5.81 -31.13
N GLU A 266 -10.26 4.88 -30.39
CA GLU A 266 -9.66 3.67 -30.97
C GLU A 266 -10.67 2.84 -31.77
N ALA A 267 -11.94 2.82 -31.36
CA ALA A 267 -13.04 2.15 -32.06
C ALA A 267 -13.63 2.97 -33.22
N GLY A 268 -13.15 4.19 -33.48
CA GLY A 268 -13.64 5.08 -34.53
C GLY A 268 -14.90 5.87 -34.17
N ASN A 269 -15.30 5.90 -32.89
CA ASN A 269 -16.49 6.58 -32.40
C ASN A 269 -16.16 7.96 -31.79
N SER A 270 -15.51 8.82 -32.59
CA SER A 270 -15.01 10.12 -32.14
C SER A 270 -16.11 11.09 -31.66
N GLN A 271 -17.35 10.94 -32.18
CA GLN A 271 -18.46 11.78 -31.74
C GLN A 271 -18.88 11.49 -30.30
N GLU A 272 -18.86 10.21 -29.90
CA GLU A 272 -19.18 9.82 -28.53
C GLU A 272 -18.04 10.16 -27.57
N ALA A 273 -16.79 9.99 -28.00
CA ALA A 273 -15.63 10.44 -27.24
C ALA A 273 -15.68 11.95 -26.93
N ALA A 274 -16.00 12.78 -27.93
CA ALA A 274 -16.16 14.22 -27.75
C ALA A 274 -17.27 14.59 -26.75
N LYS A 275 -18.37 13.82 -26.70
CA LYS A 275 -19.44 14.01 -25.71
C LYS A 275 -18.95 13.71 -24.29
N VAL A 276 -18.19 12.63 -24.11
CA VAL A 276 -17.60 12.28 -22.80
C VAL A 276 -16.70 13.42 -22.31
N HIS A 277 -15.82 13.95 -23.16
CA HIS A 277 -14.97 15.10 -22.81
C HIS A 277 -15.78 16.36 -22.45
N GLN A 278 -16.84 16.66 -23.21
CA GLN A 278 -17.70 17.81 -22.92
C GLN A 278 -18.43 17.67 -21.56
N GLU A 279 -18.87 16.46 -21.22
CA GLU A 279 -19.45 16.15 -19.91
C GLU A 279 -18.42 16.27 -18.78
N ASP A 280 -17.15 15.96 -19.06
CA ASP A 280 -16.05 16.02 -18.10
C ASP A 280 -15.63 17.46 -17.75
N GLU A 281 -15.73 18.38 -18.72
CA GLU A 281 -15.55 19.82 -18.48
C GLU A 281 -16.68 20.43 -17.65
N ASN A 282 -17.86 19.80 -17.62
CA ASN A 282 -19.04 20.31 -16.92
C ASN A 282 -19.76 19.21 -16.12
N PRO A 283 -19.13 18.67 -15.05
CA PRO A 283 -19.64 17.51 -14.31
C PRO A 283 -21.04 17.73 -13.68
N SER A 284 -21.45 18.99 -13.53
CA SER A 284 -22.78 19.39 -13.05
C SER A 284 -23.94 18.96 -13.95
N GLN A 285 -23.68 18.78 -15.25
CA GLN A 285 -24.68 18.31 -16.23
C GLN A 285 -24.75 16.79 -16.29
N ALA A 286 -23.63 16.10 -16.15
CA ALA A 286 -23.56 14.63 -16.18
C ALA A 286 -24.35 13.97 -15.04
N ALA A 287 -24.36 14.58 -13.85
CA ALA A 287 -25.08 14.05 -12.68
C ALA A 287 -26.62 14.12 -12.79
N LYS A 288 -27.18 14.86 -13.76
CA LYS A 288 -28.64 15.01 -13.95
C LYS A 288 -29.22 14.10 -15.03
N GLY A 289 -28.38 13.41 -15.79
CA GLY A 289 -28.77 12.60 -16.95
C GLY A 289 -28.82 11.09 -16.73
N ASN A 290 -28.41 10.62 -15.55
CA ASN A 290 -28.49 9.22 -15.12
C ASN A 290 -29.63 9.01 -14.13
#